data_AF-A0A1X0RTL2-F1
#
_entry.id   AF-A0A1X0RTL2-F1
#
_cell.length_a   1.000
_cell.length_b   1.000
_cell.length_c   1.000
_cell.angle_alpha   90.00
_cell.angle_beta   90.00
_cell.angle_gamma   90.00
#
_symmetry.space_group_name_H-M   'P 1'
#
loop_
_entity.id
_entity.type
_entity.pdbx_description
1 polymer ?
#
loop_
_entity_poly.entity_id
_entity_poly.type
_entity_poly.pdbx_seq_one_letter_code
_entity_poly.pdbx_strand_id
1 'polypeptide(L)'
;VRCPSCGGADHSRSSSKLCPMNKSKTMLPKPKDTTSSANACRYPKFVTLIQEVVDHITQLVYAESIFANYYFLKLLDNGEELFVVTQNLLY
;
A
#
# COMPACT_ATOMS: atom_id res chain seq x y z
N VAL A 1 -46.35 -6.99 29.33
CA VAL A 1 -45.01 -6.99 28.70
C VAL A 1 -44.82 -5.64 28.02
N ARG A 2 -43.79 -4.86 28.36
CA ARG A 2 -43.55 -3.52 27.79
C ARG A 2 -42.68 -3.62 26.53
N CYS A 3 -42.87 -2.70 25.58
CA CYS A 3 -42.06 -2.63 24.37
C CYS A 3 -40.60 -2.28 24.71
N PRO A 4 -39.58 -3.05 24.29
CA PRO A 4 -38.19 -2.75 24.62
C PRO A 4 -37.66 -1.49 23.93
N SER A 5 -38.29 -1.03 22.84
CA SER A 5 -37.86 0.18 22.12
C SER A 5 -38.35 1.48 22.76
N CYS A 6 -39.53 1.48 23.41
CA CYS A 6 -40.17 2.71 23.90
C CYS A 6 -40.80 2.60 25.30
N GLY A 7 -40.82 1.42 25.92
CA GLY A 7 -41.40 1.20 27.25
C GLY A 7 -42.93 1.17 27.32
N GLY A 8 -43.64 1.46 26.23
CA GLY A 8 -45.11 1.49 26.18
C GLY A 8 -45.77 0.11 26.28
N ALA A 9 -47.02 0.09 26.72
CA ALA A 9 -47.83 -1.14 26.86
C ALA A 9 -49.06 -1.18 25.92
N ASP A 10 -49.32 -0.09 25.18
CA ASP A 10 -50.56 0.11 24.42
C ASP A 10 -50.56 -0.49 23.00
N HIS A 11 -49.56 -1.32 22.69
CA HIS A 11 -49.43 -1.98 21.39
C HIS A 11 -48.88 -3.40 21.51
N SER A 12 -49.31 -4.27 20.61
CA SER A 12 -48.87 -5.67 20.51
C SER A 12 -47.36 -5.78 20.29
N ARG A 13 -46.76 -6.82 20.90
CA ARG A 13 -45.30 -7.12 20.94
C ARG A 13 -44.62 -7.28 19.57
N SER A 14 -45.35 -7.20 18.46
CA SER A 14 -44.89 -7.55 17.11
C SER A 14 -43.79 -6.61 16.63
N SER A 15 -42.55 -7.03 16.92
CA SER A 15 -41.28 -6.49 16.43
C SER A 15 -40.95 -5.07 16.88
N SER A 16 -39.88 -4.95 17.68
CA SER A 16 -39.21 -3.69 18.01
C SER A 16 -38.88 -2.84 16.78
N LYS A 17 -38.86 -3.43 15.58
CA LYS A 17 -38.65 -2.77 14.29
C LYS A 17 -39.80 -1.85 13.87
N LEU A 18 -41.03 -2.18 14.23
CA LEU A 18 -42.24 -1.41 13.87
C LEU A 18 -42.65 -0.39 14.94
N CYS A 19 -41.88 -0.27 16.03
CA CYS A 19 -42.14 0.75 17.02
C CYS A 19 -41.95 2.14 16.40
N PRO A 20 -42.91 3.08 16.53
CA PRO A 20 -42.75 4.44 15.98
C PRO A 20 -41.53 5.18 16.56
N MET A 21 -41.15 4.85 17.81
CA MET A 21 -39.93 5.34 18.46
C MET A 21 -38.74 4.39 18.28
N ASN A 22 -38.78 3.48 17.31
CA ASN A 22 -37.60 2.72 16.93
C ASN A 22 -36.55 3.70 16.41
N LYS A 23 -35.63 4.08 17.28
CA LYS A 23 -34.37 4.70 16.90
C LYS A 23 -33.59 3.62 16.17
N SER A 24 -33.93 3.35 14.91
CA SER A 24 -33.03 2.66 14.02
C SER A 24 -31.75 3.47 14.12
N LYS A 25 -30.71 2.88 14.72
CA LYS A 25 -29.37 3.45 14.68
C LYS A 25 -29.17 3.78 13.21
N THR A 26 -29.13 5.08 12.88
CA THR A 26 -28.66 5.53 11.57
C THR A 26 -27.48 4.66 11.28
N MET A 27 -27.57 3.85 10.22
CA MET A 27 -26.46 3.01 9.79
C MET A 27 -25.31 3.99 9.61
N LEU A 28 -24.44 4.06 10.62
CA LEU A 28 -23.17 4.71 10.50
C LEU A 28 -22.58 4.03 9.26
N PRO A 29 -22.27 4.77 8.17
CA PRO A 29 -21.64 4.15 7.03
C PRO A 29 -20.44 3.39 7.60
N LYS A 30 -20.44 2.06 7.44
CA LYS A 30 -19.30 1.24 7.82
C LYS A 30 -18.06 1.95 7.28
N PRO A 31 -16.99 2.13 8.06
CA PRO A 31 -15.75 2.62 7.48
C PRO A 31 -15.45 1.70 6.32
N LYS A 32 -15.52 2.27 5.12
CA LYS A 32 -15.18 1.59 3.89
C LYS A 32 -13.72 1.21 4.11
N ASP A 33 -13.44 -0.08 4.25
CA ASP A 33 -12.11 -0.66 4.17
C ASP A 33 -11.58 -0.35 2.78
N THR A 34 -11.22 0.91 2.59
CA THR A 34 -10.55 1.41 1.42
C THR A 34 -9.11 1.28 1.84
N THR A 35 -8.47 0.21 1.41
CA THR A 35 -7.02 0.06 1.34
C THR A 35 -6.48 1.05 0.30
N SER A 36 -6.87 2.32 0.41
CA SER A 36 -6.10 3.43 -0.10
C SER A 36 -5.22 3.82 1.06
N SER A 37 -4.04 3.20 1.12
CA SER A 37 -2.92 3.81 1.79
C SER A 37 -2.57 5.09 1.03
N ALA A 38 -3.41 6.12 1.18
CA ALA A 38 -2.95 7.50 1.13
C ALA A 38 -2.26 7.81 2.47
N ASN A 39 -1.36 6.91 2.90
CA ASN A 39 -0.48 7.11 4.03
C ASN A 39 0.62 8.03 3.51
N ALA A 40 0.31 9.31 3.31
CA ALA A 40 1.36 10.30 3.11
C ALA A 40 2.34 10.12 4.29
N CYS A 41 3.60 9.80 3.96
CA CYS A 41 4.62 9.59 4.98
C CYS A 41 4.60 10.79 5.93
N ARG A 42 4.55 10.53 7.25
CA ARG A 42 4.49 11.59 8.28
C ARG A 42 5.72 12.53 8.25
N TYR A 43 6.75 12.16 7.50
CA TYR A 43 8.01 12.87 7.37
C TYR A 43 8.31 13.18 5.90
N PRO A 44 7.68 14.23 5.32
CA PRO A 44 7.88 14.58 3.91
C PRO A 44 9.35 14.90 3.56
N LYS A 45 10.12 15.42 4.54
CA LYS A 45 11.57 15.62 4.40
C LYS A 45 12.31 14.31 4.14
N PHE A 46 11.94 13.23 4.83
CA PHE A 46 12.59 11.93 4.67
C PHE A 46 12.25 11.29 3.32
N VAL A 47 11.01 11.48 2.84
CA VAL A 47 10.61 11.05 1.49
C VAL A 47 11.48 11.74 0.44
N THR A 48 11.70 13.05 0.59
CA THR A 48 12.53 13.83 -0.35
C THR A 48 13.97 13.33 -0.35
N LEU A 49 14.56 13.10 0.82
CA LEU A 49 15.92 12.55 0.94
C LEU A 49 16.04 11.14 0.34
N ILE A 50 15.06 10.27 0.56
CA ILE A 50 15.06 8.94 -0.07
C ILE A 50 15.00 9.08 -1.60
N GLN A 51 14.15 9.95 -2.11
CA GLN A 51 14.04 10.17 -3.56
C GLN A 51 15.36 10.68 -4.15
N GLU A 52 16.03 11.61 -3.47
CA GLU A 52 17.35 12.11 -3.88
C GLU A 52 18.40 11.00 -3.88
N VAL A 53 18.45 10.17 -2.84
CA VAL A 53 19.35 9.01 -2.77
C VAL A 53 19.06 8.01 -3.89
N VAL A 54 17.78 7.72 -4.16
CA VAL A 54 17.38 6.81 -5.24
C VAL A 54 17.79 7.37 -6.61
N ASP A 55 17.64 8.68 -6.82
CA ASP A 55 18.07 9.33 -8.07
C ASP A 55 19.59 9.22 -8.25
N HIS A 56 20.37 9.52 -7.20
CA HIS A 56 21.83 9.36 -7.24
C HIS A 56 22.29 7.92 -7.48
N ILE A 57 21.65 6.94 -6.83
CA ILE A 57 21.93 5.52 -7.08
C ILE A 57 21.61 5.17 -8.54
N THR A 58 20.50 5.67 -9.08
CA THR A 58 20.10 5.42 -10.47
C THR A 58 21.13 5.98 -11.45
N GLN A 59 21.59 7.22 -11.22
CA GLN A 59 22.65 7.82 -12.02
C GLN A 59 23.96 7.03 -11.95
N LEU A 60 24.34 6.56 -10.74
CA LEU A 60 25.54 5.75 -10.55
C LEU A 60 25.44 4.42 -11.30
N VAL A 61 24.34 3.68 -11.16
CA VAL A 61 24.11 2.41 -11.85
C VAL A 61 24.13 2.59 -13.36
N TYR A 62 23.56 3.68 -13.88
CA TYR A 62 23.60 3.99 -15.31
C TYR A 62 25.03 4.24 -15.80
N ALA A 63 25.81 5.04 -15.08
CA ALA A 63 27.21 5.29 -15.42
C ALA A 63 28.03 4.00 -15.39
N GLU A 64 27.93 3.21 -14.33
CA GLU A 64 28.60 1.90 -14.22
C GLU A 64 28.21 0.95 -15.35
N SER A 65 26.94 0.95 -15.77
CA SER A 65 26.46 0.14 -16.89
C SER A 65 27.12 0.53 -18.21
N ILE A 66 27.36 1.83 -18.46
CA ILE A 66 28.09 2.28 -19.65
C ILE A 66 29.53 1.76 -19.62
N PHE A 67 30.21 1.88 -18.49
CA PHE A 67 31.59 1.38 -18.34
C PHE A 67 31.67 -0.13 -18.53
N ALA A 68 30.76 -0.87 -17.90
CA ALA A 68 30.68 -2.32 -18.05
C ALA A 68 30.44 -2.70 -19.52
N ASN A 69 29.47 -2.06 -20.19
CA ASN A 69 29.17 -2.33 -21.60
C ASN A 69 30.37 -2.05 -22.52
N TYR A 70 31.08 -0.94 -22.31
CA TYR A 70 32.29 -0.64 -23.07
C TYR A 70 33.38 -1.71 -22.86
N TYR A 71 33.59 -2.12 -21.61
CA TYR A 71 34.55 -3.16 -21.28
C TYR A 71 34.18 -4.51 -21.92
N PHE A 72 32.91 -4.91 -21.85
CA PHE A 72 32.43 -6.14 -22.48
C PHE A 72 32.58 -6.12 -24.00
N LEU A 73 32.26 -5.00 -24.65
CA LEU A 73 32.48 -4.86 -26.10
C LEU A 73 33.95 -5.00 -26.47
N LYS A 74 34.86 -4.44 -25.66
CA LYS A 74 36.30 -4.58 -25.88
C LYS A 74 36.77 -6.03 -25.69
N LEU A 75 36.26 -6.74 -24.69
CA LEU A 75 36.56 -8.17 -24.51
C LEU A 75 36.09 -9.00 -25.71
N LEU A 76 34.88 -8.73 -26.20
CA LEU A 76 34.33 -9.41 -27.38
C LEU A 76 35.15 -9.15 -28.65
N ASP A 77 35.59 -7.91 -28.86
CA ASP A 77 36.45 -7.55 -30.00
C ASP A 77 37.79 -8.31 -29.97
N ASN A 78 38.33 -8.52 -28.76
CA ASN A 78 39.55 -9.29 -28.54
C ASN A 78 39.34 -10.83 -28.55
N GLY A 79 38.09 -11.32 -28.63
CA GLY A 79 37.77 -12.74 -28.53
C GLY A 79 37.97 -13.36 -27.14
N GLU A 80 38.00 -12.51 -26.10
CA GLU A 80 38.14 -12.93 -24.69
C GLU A 80 36.80 -13.43 -24.12
N GLU A 81 36.83 -14.37 -23.17
CA GLU A 81 35.62 -14.90 -22.53
C GLU A 81 34.89 -13.85 -21.68
N LEU A 82 33.56 -13.84 -21.75
CA LEU A 82 32.72 -12.95 -20.94
C LEU A 82 32.63 -13.43 -19.49
N PHE A 83 32.77 -12.48 -18.55
CA PHE A 83 32.57 -12.75 -17.13
C PHE A 83 31.08 -12.98 -16.83
N VAL A 84 30.69 -14.24 -16.60
CA VAL A 84 29.33 -14.60 -16.16
C VAL A 84 29.27 -14.50 -14.64
N VAL A 85 28.54 -13.51 -14.12
CA VAL A 85 28.29 -13.37 -12.68
C VAL A 85 27.09 -14.25 -12.30
N THR A 86 27.33 -15.38 -11.64
CA THR A 86 26.29 -16.23 -11.05
C THR A 86 25.86 -15.66 -9.70
N GLN A 87 24.65 -15.10 -9.62
CA GLN A 87 24.06 -14.69 -8.35
C GLN A 87 23.38 -15.90 -7.69
N ASN A 88 24.04 -16.47 -6.68
CA ASN A 88 23.42 -17.47 -5.81
C ASN A 88 22.57 -16.74 -4.76
N LEU A 89 21.28 -16.58 -5.03
CA LEU A 89 20.31 -16.15 -4.03
C LEU A 89 20.08 -17.31 -3.05
N LEU A 90 20.74 -17.26 -1.89
CA LEU A 90 20.40 -18.11 -0.76
C LEU A 90 19.23 -17.46 -0.01
N TYR A 91 18.08 -18.14 -0.01
CA TYR A 91 16.88 -17.76 0.75
C TYR A 91 16.87 -18.45 2.11
#